data_AF-A0A930FDU4-F1
#
_entry.id   AF-A0A930FDU4-F1
#
_cell.length_a   1.000
_cell.length_b   1.000
_cell.length_c   1.000
_cell.angle_alpha   90.00
_cell.angle_beta   90.00
_cell.angle_gamma   90.00
#
_symmetry.space_group_name_H-M   'P 1'
#
loop_
_entity.id
_entity.type
_entity.pdbx_description
1 polymer ?
#
loop_
_entity_poly.entity_id
_entity_poly.type
_entity_poly.pdbx_seq_one_letter_code
_entity_poly.pdbx_strand_id
1 'polypeptide(L)'
;MFKRKTLNNDLAALDGRKFSLDKIMIIASFIILAIIAIVPVASIIVNALFVDGKLALDSFFKVLLNKENIGAMWNTISIAFWVTIFGTIMGLFYAWLLGRSDIPMKGFMRALFSIPYMFPPFFGAMAWDLLLSGRGGYLNNWLMTTFHLTKAPININSIWGIIFVEVSYYFPFVFMQVVSALERMDPTLEESARIAGASQGYVIRKITLPLVKPAISSGALLIMISSLSHFGVPSILGFSQNIYTLPTRIFQLINRAAGDFQGIREATILSILLVVVVSVALVLQKAILKSGSYDIIKGKSMRPTVIKLRSAKIPLLIISIVTLVIIVVVPLGMIFLVGLLKSYGLPLVPSNFDFSNYTNILFNNKMVRDGVSNSLILAVSSGIFAMLLGVMIAYVIIKIKPKGKGALEFLATLPYSLPGTVLAIGVILAWSGKILNINLYNTLWIIFIAYIARYLSFSMNAASAALRQVHPSLEEASRSCGASHTESLKDITLPLIRPAMLSGFFLIFLPAMRELTTSSLLYGPYTRTLGVAIYMLRSDGYITQASALATLTILLIVVVNWIINFITKERKGV
;
A
#
# COMPACT_ATOMS: atom_id res chain seq x y z
N MET A 1 -9.71 38.95 -1.80
CA MET A 1 -9.17 38.06 -0.75
C MET A 1 -9.35 38.63 0.67
N PHE A 2 -9.16 39.95 0.90
CA PHE A 2 -9.46 40.61 2.19
C PHE A 2 -10.96 40.60 2.57
N LYS A 3 -11.88 40.79 1.62
CA LYS A 3 -13.34 40.82 1.84
C LYS A 3 -13.97 39.53 2.40
N ARG A 4 -13.32 38.36 2.26
CA ARG A 4 -13.92 37.06 2.66
C ARG A 4 -13.62 36.69 4.12
N LYS A 5 -12.49 37.20 4.65
CA LYS A 5 -12.05 36.94 6.03
C LYS A 5 -12.81 37.79 7.04
N THR A 6 -13.28 38.96 6.61
CA THR A 6 -14.24 39.80 7.34
C THR A 6 -15.61 39.12 7.37
N LEU A 7 -16.13 38.66 6.22
CA LEU A 7 -17.48 38.06 6.12
C LEU A 7 -17.73 36.89 7.10
N ASN A 8 -16.81 35.92 7.23
CA ASN A 8 -17.00 34.81 8.17
C ASN A 8 -16.83 35.20 9.65
N ASN A 9 -16.02 36.22 9.96
CA ASN A 9 -15.93 36.75 11.33
C ASN A 9 -17.17 37.58 11.67
N ASP A 10 -17.70 38.35 10.71
CA ASP A 10 -18.92 39.15 10.85
C ASP A 10 -20.15 38.24 11.00
N LEU A 11 -20.20 37.14 10.25
CA LEU A 11 -21.23 36.10 10.37
C LEU A 11 -21.09 35.24 11.66
N ALA A 12 -19.89 35.11 12.23
CA ALA A 12 -19.70 34.42 13.52
C ALA A 12 -20.03 35.32 14.72
N ALA A 13 -19.87 36.64 14.56
CA ALA A 13 -20.34 37.63 15.53
C ALA A 13 -21.88 37.64 15.62
N LEU A 14 -22.59 37.39 14.52
CA LEU A 14 -24.04 37.17 14.49
C LEU A 14 -24.48 35.93 15.29
N ASP A 15 -23.63 34.90 15.41
CA ASP A 15 -23.88 33.68 16.20
C ASP A 15 -23.52 33.84 17.70
N GLY A 16 -23.08 35.03 18.15
CA GLY A 16 -22.76 35.33 19.56
C GLY A 16 -21.51 34.63 20.12
N ARG A 17 -20.67 34.00 19.29
CA ARG A 17 -19.51 33.19 19.73
C ARG A 17 -18.18 33.93 19.57
N LYS A 18 -17.33 33.90 20.61
CA LYS A 18 -15.95 34.45 20.57
C LYS A 18 -15.02 33.72 19.57
N PHE A 19 -15.33 32.47 19.22
CA PHE A 19 -14.60 31.67 18.23
C PHE A 19 -15.55 31.12 17.15
N SER A 20 -15.22 31.34 15.88
CA SER A 20 -15.91 30.72 14.75
C SER A 20 -15.50 29.24 14.61
N LEU A 21 -16.41 28.40 14.12
CA LEU A 21 -16.14 26.98 13.85
C LEU A 21 -14.89 26.81 12.98
N ASP A 22 -14.71 27.69 11.99
CA ASP A 22 -13.52 27.74 11.12
C ASP A 22 -12.21 27.81 11.91
N LYS A 23 -12.12 28.71 12.90
CA LYS A 23 -10.90 28.87 13.72
C LYS A 23 -10.64 27.61 14.54
N ILE A 24 -11.68 27.01 15.09
CA ILE A 24 -11.58 25.76 15.86
C ILE A 24 -11.07 24.63 14.96
N MET A 25 -11.64 24.47 13.76
CA MET A 25 -11.22 23.45 12.80
C MET A 25 -9.78 23.65 12.32
N ILE A 26 -9.35 24.90 12.09
CA ILE A 26 -7.96 25.21 11.74
C ILE A 26 -7.01 24.79 12.87
N ILE A 27 -7.26 25.24 14.10
CA ILE A 27 -6.40 24.96 15.26
C ILE A 27 -6.36 23.45 15.53
N ALA A 28 -7.53 22.79 15.53
CA ALA A 28 -7.62 21.35 15.71
C ALA A 28 -6.85 20.59 14.63
N SER A 29 -6.95 21.01 13.36
CA SER A 29 -6.19 20.39 12.27
C SER A 29 -4.69 20.50 12.47
N PHE A 30 -4.18 21.68 12.85
CA PHE A 30 -2.75 21.86 13.13
C PHE A 30 -2.28 21.02 14.33
N ILE A 31 -3.04 21.01 15.42
CA ILE A 31 -2.69 20.25 16.63
C ILE A 31 -2.67 18.75 16.33
N ILE A 32 -3.73 18.23 15.70
CA ILE A 32 -3.83 16.80 15.36
C ILE A 32 -2.68 16.39 14.43
N LEU A 33 -2.42 17.18 13.38
CA LEU A 33 -1.32 16.91 12.45
C LEU A 33 0.05 17.02 13.13
N ALA A 34 0.25 17.97 14.05
CA ALA A 34 1.48 18.04 14.83
C ALA A 34 1.69 16.78 15.67
N ILE A 35 0.65 16.31 16.36
CA ILE A 35 0.71 15.11 17.21
C ILE A 35 0.97 13.85 16.38
N ILE A 36 0.28 13.66 15.25
CA ILE A 36 0.39 12.40 14.48
C ILE A 36 1.54 12.38 13.48
N ALA A 37 2.05 13.55 13.05
CA ALA A 37 3.10 13.63 12.04
C ALA A 37 4.42 14.19 12.60
N ILE A 38 4.39 15.35 13.27
CA ILE A 38 5.60 16.01 13.74
C ILE A 38 6.22 15.24 14.90
N VAL A 39 5.42 14.84 15.90
CA VAL A 39 5.96 14.16 17.10
C VAL A 39 6.69 12.86 16.74
N PRO A 40 6.13 11.92 15.95
CA PRO A 40 6.86 10.71 15.54
C PRO A 40 8.15 11.01 14.78
N VAL A 41 8.13 11.96 13.84
CA VAL A 41 9.31 12.30 13.02
C VAL A 41 10.39 12.98 13.87
N ALA A 42 10.01 13.93 14.72
CA ALA A 42 10.92 14.57 15.65
C ALA A 42 11.53 13.55 16.63
N SER A 43 10.74 12.59 17.10
CA SER A 43 11.21 11.53 18.00
C SER A 43 12.30 10.67 17.36
N ILE A 44 12.17 10.35 16.07
CA ILE A 44 13.21 9.62 15.32
C ILE A 44 14.50 10.43 15.25
N ILE A 45 14.41 11.71 14.88
CA ILE A 45 15.58 12.59 14.70
C ILE A 45 16.31 12.77 16.04
N VAL A 46 15.57 13.08 17.11
CA VAL A 46 16.13 13.30 18.45
C VAL A 46 16.78 12.03 18.97
N ASN A 47 16.10 10.87 18.89
CA ASN A 47 16.64 9.60 19.39
C ASN A 47 17.86 9.11 18.60
N ALA A 48 17.93 9.39 17.30
CA ALA A 48 19.07 8.99 16.47
C ALA A 48 20.32 9.86 16.71
N LEU A 49 20.15 11.17 16.93
CA LEU A 49 21.27 12.12 17.01
C LEU A 49 21.73 12.41 18.44
N PHE A 50 20.87 12.24 19.45
CA PHE A 50 21.16 12.59 20.84
C PHE A 50 21.12 11.37 21.76
N VAL A 51 22.13 11.26 22.61
CA VAL A 51 22.26 10.25 23.68
C VAL A 51 22.54 11.00 24.97
N ASP A 52 21.67 10.86 25.97
CA ASP A 52 21.78 11.57 27.26
C ASP A 52 22.00 13.08 27.13
N GLY A 53 21.32 13.70 26.15
CA GLY A 53 21.43 15.14 25.85
C GLY A 53 22.70 15.56 25.10
N LYS A 54 23.62 14.62 24.81
CA LYS A 54 24.83 14.87 24.01
C LYS A 54 24.65 14.39 22.58
N LEU A 55 25.22 15.14 21.65
CA LEU A 55 25.19 14.83 20.24
C LEU A 55 26.18 13.69 19.95
N ALA A 56 25.70 12.56 19.42
CA ALA A 56 26.43 11.30 19.35
C ALA A 56 26.71 10.84 17.90
N LEU A 57 27.41 11.67 17.11
CA LEU A 57 27.71 11.37 15.70
C LEU A 57 28.55 10.11 15.51
N ASP A 58 29.48 9.82 16.41
CA ASP A 58 30.36 8.65 16.28
C ASP A 58 29.54 7.35 16.31
N SER A 59 28.60 7.25 17.25
CA SER A 59 27.66 6.13 17.33
C SER A 59 26.76 6.06 16.11
N PHE A 60 26.29 7.21 15.62
CA PHE A 60 25.47 7.30 14.42
C PHE A 60 26.19 6.75 13.19
N PHE A 61 27.41 7.23 12.90
CA PHE A 61 28.19 6.77 11.76
C PHE A 61 28.66 5.33 11.91
N LYS A 62 28.99 4.86 13.12
CA LYS A 62 29.35 3.46 13.37
C LYS A 62 28.22 2.50 13.01
N VAL A 63 26.98 2.86 13.29
CA VAL A 63 25.80 2.06 12.92
C VAL A 63 25.57 2.11 11.40
N LEU A 64 25.64 3.29 10.79
CA LEU A 64 25.44 3.44 9.34
C LEU A 64 26.50 2.70 8.51
N LEU A 65 27.77 2.77 8.93
CA LEU A 65 28.91 2.19 8.23
C LEU A 65 29.13 0.71 8.57
N ASN A 66 28.28 0.13 9.42
CA ASN A 66 28.34 -1.30 9.72
C ASN A 66 28.09 -2.11 8.43
N LYS A 67 28.97 -3.08 8.15
CA LYS A 67 28.94 -3.93 6.94
C LYS A 67 27.58 -4.60 6.71
N GLU A 68 26.92 -5.08 7.76
CA GLU A 68 25.60 -5.73 7.65
C GLU A 68 24.52 -4.72 7.24
N ASN A 69 24.58 -3.50 7.77
CA ASN A 69 23.62 -2.45 7.48
C ASN A 69 23.80 -1.87 6.06
N ILE A 70 25.05 -1.72 5.61
CA ILE A 70 25.35 -1.39 4.20
C ILE A 70 24.86 -2.50 3.27
N GLY A 71 25.09 -3.77 3.62
CA GLY A 71 24.55 -4.91 2.87
C GLY A 71 23.03 -4.87 2.76
N ALA A 72 22.34 -4.57 3.86
CA ALA A 72 20.88 -4.43 3.87
C ALA A 72 20.39 -3.24 3.01
N MET A 73 21.11 -2.12 3.03
CA MET A 73 20.85 -0.98 2.14
C MET A 73 20.98 -1.39 0.67
N TRP A 74 22.08 -2.05 0.30
CA TRP A 74 22.31 -2.44 -1.09
C TRP A 74 21.29 -3.46 -1.59
N ASN A 75 20.92 -4.44 -0.76
CA ASN A 75 19.83 -5.37 -1.07
C ASN A 75 18.51 -4.62 -1.31
N THR A 76 18.19 -3.64 -0.47
CA THR A 76 16.95 -2.84 -0.60
C THR A 76 16.92 -2.07 -1.92
N ILE A 77 18.02 -1.41 -2.28
CA ILE A 77 18.14 -0.64 -3.52
C ILE A 77 18.10 -1.57 -4.73
N SER A 78 18.87 -2.66 -4.70
CA SER A 78 18.97 -3.63 -5.80
C SER A 78 17.63 -4.30 -6.09
N ILE A 79 16.94 -4.80 -5.05
CA ILE A 79 15.61 -5.41 -5.19
C ILE A 79 14.63 -4.39 -5.78
N ALA A 80 14.52 -3.19 -5.19
CA ALA A 80 13.57 -2.19 -5.66
C ALA A 80 13.84 -1.74 -7.11
N PHE A 81 15.10 -1.62 -7.50
CA PHE A 81 15.49 -1.31 -8.87
C PHE A 81 15.00 -2.38 -9.85
N TRP A 82 15.32 -3.64 -9.60
CA TRP A 82 14.94 -4.74 -10.49
C TRP A 82 13.44 -5.02 -10.50
N VAL A 83 12.77 -4.94 -9.35
CA VAL A 83 11.31 -5.06 -9.25
C VAL A 83 10.63 -3.95 -10.06
N THR A 84 11.13 -2.72 -10.00
CA THR A 84 10.60 -1.60 -10.78
C THR A 84 10.79 -1.81 -12.27
N ILE A 85 11.96 -2.28 -12.70
CA ILE A 85 12.23 -2.55 -14.13
C ILE A 85 11.33 -3.67 -14.65
N PHE A 86 11.39 -4.85 -14.04
CA PHE A 86 10.64 -6.02 -14.52
C PHE A 86 9.13 -5.85 -14.35
N GLY A 87 8.69 -5.24 -13.24
CA GLY A 87 7.28 -4.91 -13.02
C GLY A 87 6.76 -3.89 -14.04
N THR A 88 7.58 -2.91 -14.45
CA THR A 88 7.21 -1.96 -15.51
C THR A 88 7.13 -2.65 -16.86
N ILE A 89 8.13 -3.47 -17.23
CA ILE A 89 8.13 -4.21 -18.50
C ILE A 89 6.88 -5.10 -18.60
N MET A 90 6.61 -5.88 -17.54
CA MET A 90 5.46 -6.78 -17.49
C MET A 90 4.12 -6.01 -17.50
N GLY A 91 4.02 -4.93 -16.72
CA GLY A 91 2.84 -4.07 -16.71
C GLY A 91 2.57 -3.41 -18.05
N LEU A 92 3.61 -2.94 -18.75
CA LEU A 92 3.51 -2.36 -20.09
C LEU A 92 3.06 -3.40 -21.12
N PHE A 93 3.64 -4.59 -21.07
CA PHE A 93 3.29 -5.69 -21.97
C PHE A 93 1.79 -6.00 -21.89
N TYR A 94 1.26 -6.23 -20.68
CA TYR A 94 -0.16 -6.53 -20.50
C TYR A 94 -1.06 -5.32 -20.74
N ALA A 95 -0.62 -4.10 -20.44
CA ALA A 95 -1.42 -2.89 -20.70
C ALA A 95 -1.60 -2.67 -22.20
N TRP A 96 -0.52 -2.82 -22.97
CA TRP A 96 -0.57 -2.75 -24.43
C TRP A 96 -1.44 -3.87 -24.99
N LEU A 97 -1.25 -5.11 -24.52
CA LEU A 97 -2.00 -6.26 -25.00
C LEU A 97 -3.51 -6.09 -24.78
N LEU A 98 -3.95 -5.67 -23.60
CA LEU A 98 -5.39 -5.55 -23.28
C LEU A 98 -6.00 -4.21 -23.71
N GLY A 99 -5.19 -3.16 -23.85
CA GLY A 99 -5.63 -1.81 -24.20
C GLY A 99 -5.64 -1.53 -25.71
N ARG A 100 -4.74 -2.17 -26.49
CA ARG A 100 -4.52 -1.84 -27.91
C ARG A 100 -4.58 -3.02 -28.87
N SER A 101 -4.65 -4.27 -28.41
CA SER A 101 -4.73 -5.44 -29.31
C SER A 101 -6.14 -6.04 -29.39
N ASP A 102 -6.40 -6.93 -30.36
CA ASP A 102 -7.68 -7.67 -30.50
C ASP A 102 -7.71 -9.03 -29.76
N ILE A 103 -6.89 -9.18 -28.71
CA ILE A 103 -6.87 -10.39 -27.87
C ILE A 103 -8.27 -10.69 -27.29
N PRO A 104 -8.74 -11.95 -27.27
CA PRO A 104 -10.03 -12.31 -26.67
C PRO A 104 -9.99 -12.23 -25.14
N MET A 105 -11.16 -12.35 -24.50
CA MET A 105 -11.28 -12.43 -23.02
C MET A 105 -10.71 -11.23 -22.24
N LYS A 106 -10.62 -10.04 -22.85
CA LYS A 106 -10.04 -8.84 -22.21
C LYS A 106 -10.66 -8.52 -20.85
N GLY A 107 -11.98 -8.59 -20.72
CA GLY A 107 -12.67 -8.31 -19.46
C GLY A 107 -12.26 -9.27 -18.34
N PHE A 108 -12.18 -10.56 -18.66
CA PHE A 108 -11.73 -11.59 -17.75
C PHE A 108 -10.25 -11.39 -17.34
N MET A 109 -9.35 -11.15 -18.30
CA MET A 109 -7.95 -10.89 -18.00
C MET A 109 -7.75 -9.59 -17.20
N ARG A 110 -8.53 -8.53 -17.46
CA ARG A 110 -8.49 -7.31 -16.65
C ARG A 110 -8.85 -7.58 -15.18
N ALA A 111 -9.92 -8.34 -14.96
CA ALA A 111 -10.32 -8.73 -13.61
C ALA A 111 -9.22 -9.56 -12.93
N LEU A 112 -8.68 -10.57 -13.61
CA LEU A 112 -7.64 -11.42 -13.03
C LEU A 112 -6.30 -10.73 -12.83
N PHE A 113 -5.86 -9.82 -13.71
CA PHE A 113 -4.63 -9.05 -13.48
C PHE A 113 -4.76 -8.03 -12.36
N SER A 114 -5.98 -7.70 -11.92
CA SER A 114 -6.21 -6.84 -10.75
C SER A 114 -6.14 -7.60 -9.42
N ILE A 115 -6.35 -8.92 -9.44
CA ILE A 115 -6.35 -9.78 -8.25
C ILE A 115 -5.03 -9.74 -7.47
N PRO A 116 -3.83 -9.86 -8.08
CA PRO A 116 -2.58 -9.85 -7.32
C PRO A 116 -2.41 -8.61 -6.43
N TYR A 117 -2.92 -7.46 -6.87
CA TYR A 117 -2.90 -6.23 -6.06
C TYR A 117 -3.80 -6.32 -4.81
N MET A 118 -4.88 -7.08 -4.86
CA MET A 118 -5.85 -7.21 -3.77
C MET A 118 -5.27 -8.03 -2.61
N PHE A 119 -4.40 -9.00 -2.91
CA PHE A 119 -3.79 -9.87 -1.89
C PHE A 119 -2.47 -9.29 -1.38
N PRO A 120 -2.14 -9.52 -0.09
CA PRO A 120 -0.82 -9.18 0.44
C PRO A 120 0.28 -9.97 -0.27
N PRO A 121 1.35 -9.32 -0.77
CA PRO A 121 2.46 -10.02 -1.45
C PRO A 121 3.14 -11.09 -0.58
N PHE A 122 3.13 -10.94 0.75
CA PHE A 122 3.74 -11.92 1.66
C PHE A 122 2.98 -13.26 1.68
N PHE A 123 1.68 -13.30 1.37
CA PHE A 123 0.98 -14.56 1.13
C PHE A 123 1.56 -15.26 -0.09
N GLY A 124 1.81 -14.50 -1.16
CA GLY A 124 2.56 -14.99 -2.32
C GLY A 124 3.91 -15.55 -1.94
N ALA A 125 4.70 -14.82 -1.14
CA ALA A 125 5.98 -15.31 -0.64
C ALA A 125 5.86 -16.63 0.12
N MET A 126 4.88 -16.77 1.01
CA MET A 126 4.62 -18.02 1.73
C MET A 126 4.30 -19.16 0.77
N ALA A 127 3.43 -18.92 -0.22
CA ALA A 127 3.04 -19.94 -1.19
C ALA A 127 4.22 -20.39 -2.07
N TRP A 128 5.00 -19.44 -2.55
CA TRP A 128 6.19 -19.72 -3.36
C TRP A 128 7.27 -20.42 -2.54
N ASP A 129 7.46 -20.06 -1.27
CA ASP A 129 8.34 -20.78 -0.36
C ASP A 129 7.90 -22.23 -0.16
N LEU A 130 6.60 -22.48 0.07
CA LEU A 130 6.04 -23.84 0.16
C LEU A 130 6.29 -24.65 -1.12
N LEU A 131 6.24 -24.02 -2.29
CA LEU A 131 6.37 -24.72 -3.56
C LEU A 131 7.84 -24.95 -3.99
N LEU A 132 8.69 -23.93 -3.81
CA LEU A 132 10.00 -23.80 -4.45
C LEU A 132 11.16 -23.56 -3.46
N SER A 133 10.95 -23.73 -2.16
CA SER A 133 12.06 -23.66 -1.21
C SER A 133 13.09 -24.74 -1.52
N GLY A 134 14.37 -24.36 -1.48
CA GLY A 134 15.48 -25.30 -1.61
C GLY A 134 15.58 -26.30 -0.45
N ARG A 135 14.83 -26.08 0.65
CA ARG A 135 14.84 -26.89 1.87
C ARG A 135 13.73 -27.94 1.94
N GLY A 136 12.93 -28.08 0.88
CA GLY A 136 11.84 -29.07 0.82
C GLY A 136 10.55 -28.57 0.18
N GLY A 137 10.63 -27.67 -0.81
CA GLY A 137 9.44 -27.22 -1.54
C GLY A 137 8.74 -28.36 -2.28
N TYR A 138 7.41 -28.36 -2.32
CA TYR A 138 6.63 -29.46 -2.89
C TYR A 138 6.97 -29.75 -4.37
N LEU A 139 7.17 -28.72 -5.19
CA LEU A 139 7.55 -28.92 -6.59
C LEU A 139 8.99 -29.42 -6.70
N ASN A 140 9.91 -28.89 -5.88
CA ASN A 140 11.29 -29.36 -5.85
C ASN A 140 11.37 -30.84 -5.48
N ASN A 141 10.63 -31.27 -4.45
CA ASN A 141 10.59 -32.67 -4.04
C ASN A 141 10.05 -33.56 -5.17
N TRP A 142 8.96 -33.13 -5.83
CA TRP A 142 8.43 -33.85 -6.99
C TRP A 142 9.43 -33.95 -8.15
N LEU A 143 10.12 -32.85 -8.49
CA LEU A 143 11.17 -32.84 -9.52
C LEU A 143 12.35 -33.74 -9.13
N MET A 144 12.79 -33.69 -7.88
CA MET A 144 13.88 -34.54 -7.39
C MET A 144 13.52 -36.02 -7.47
N THR A 145 12.30 -36.41 -7.07
CA THR A 145 11.85 -37.80 -7.17
C THR A 145 11.71 -38.24 -8.62
N THR A 146 11.16 -37.39 -9.50
CA THR A 146 10.89 -37.72 -10.90
C THR A 146 12.17 -37.82 -11.74
N PHE A 147 13.12 -36.91 -11.51
CA PHE A 147 14.37 -36.81 -12.28
C PHE A 147 15.60 -37.31 -11.52
N HIS A 148 15.41 -37.96 -10.36
CA HIS A 148 16.48 -38.49 -9.50
C HIS A 148 17.58 -37.47 -9.15
N LEU A 149 17.18 -36.20 -8.92
CA LEU A 149 18.11 -35.12 -8.59
C LEU A 149 18.54 -35.19 -7.12
N THR A 150 19.81 -34.94 -6.85
CA THR A 150 20.38 -34.93 -5.49
C THR A 150 20.17 -33.62 -4.74
N LYS A 151 19.84 -32.53 -5.45
CA LYS A 151 19.59 -31.20 -4.90
C LYS A 151 18.35 -30.59 -5.54
N ALA A 152 17.67 -29.73 -4.79
CA ALA A 152 16.55 -28.96 -5.30
C ALA A 152 17.00 -28.10 -6.50
N PRO A 153 16.33 -28.22 -7.68
CA PRO A 153 16.73 -27.50 -8.88
C PRO A 153 16.43 -26.00 -8.82
N ILE A 154 15.47 -25.59 -7.99
CA ILE A 154 15.04 -24.20 -7.84
C ILE A 154 15.15 -23.81 -6.36
N ASN A 155 15.65 -22.61 -6.08
CA ASN A 155 15.63 -22.05 -4.73
C ASN A 155 15.07 -20.63 -4.73
N ILE A 156 13.81 -20.51 -4.30
CA ILE A 156 13.12 -19.22 -4.18
C ILE A 156 13.63 -18.37 -3.02
N ASN A 157 14.34 -18.96 -2.04
CA ASN A 157 14.95 -18.23 -0.94
C ASN A 157 16.21 -17.51 -1.45
N SER A 158 16.05 -16.48 -2.26
CA SER A 158 17.14 -15.72 -2.88
C SER A 158 16.68 -14.29 -3.22
N ILE A 159 17.62 -13.39 -3.52
CA ILE A 159 17.30 -12.02 -3.98
C ILE A 159 16.41 -12.07 -5.23
N TRP A 160 16.70 -12.97 -6.16
CA TRP A 160 15.91 -13.16 -7.38
C TRP A 160 14.52 -13.73 -7.11
N GLY A 161 14.38 -14.60 -6.11
CA GLY A 161 13.07 -15.07 -5.66
C GLY A 161 12.22 -13.95 -5.04
N ILE A 162 12.83 -13.08 -4.23
CA ILE A 162 12.17 -11.87 -3.70
C ILE A 162 11.71 -10.97 -4.87
N ILE A 163 12.59 -10.71 -5.84
CA ILE A 163 12.26 -9.90 -7.03
C ILE A 163 11.10 -10.53 -7.81
N PHE A 164 11.15 -11.84 -8.06
CA PHE A 164 10.10 -12.56 -8.80
C PHE A 164 8.73 -12.43 -8.11
N VAL A 165 8.69 -12.67 -6.79
CA VAL A 165 7.45 -12.55 -6.03
C VAL A 165 6.96 -11.10 -6.03
N GLU A 166 7.79 -10.11 -5.76
CA GLU A 166 7.34 -8.71 -5.77
C GLU A 166 6.87 -8.26 -7.17
N VAL A 167 7.56 -8.63 -8.25
CA VAL A 167 7.13 -8.34 -9.63
C VAL A 167 5.75 -8.91 -9.89
N SER A 168 5.50 -10.15 -9.48
CA SER A 168 4.23 -10.85 -9.68
C SER A 168 3.03 -10.13 -9.03
N TYR A 169 3.25 -9.38 -7.96
CA TYR A 169 2.21 -8.67 -7.22
C TYR A 169 2.17 -7.16 -7.50
N TYR A 170 3.26 -6.56 -8.01
CA TYR A 170 3.37 -5.12 -8.23
C TYR A 170 3.27 -4.67 -9.70
N PHE A 171 3.48 -5.55 -10.68
CA PHE A 171 3.21 -5.19 -12.09
C PHE A 171 1.80 -4.62 -12.35
N PRO A 172 0.72 -4.97 -11.59
CA PRO A 172 -0.60 -4.40 -11.78
C PRO A 172 -0.63 -2.86 -11.62
N PHE A 173 0.29 -2.27 -10.83
CA PHE A 173 0.36 -0.82 -10.67
C PHE A 173 0.65 -0.10 -11.99
N VAL A 174 1.60 -0.60 -12.77
CA VAL A 174 1.89 -0.05 -14.11
C VAL A 174 0.77 -0.42 -15.09
N PHE A 175 0.33 -1.68 -15.06
CA PHE A 175 -0.73 -2.15 -15.94
C PHE A 175 -1.99 -1.28 -15.86
N MET A 176 -2.52 -1.03 -14.66
CA MET A 176 -3.78 -0.30 -14.45
C MET A 176 -3.69 1.17 -14.88
N GLN A 177 -2.55 1.82 -14.60
CA GLN A 177 -2.33 3.22 -14.99
C GLN A 177 -2.18 3.35 -16.50
N VAL A 178 -1.40 2.46 -17.12
CA VAL A 178 -1.11 2.53 -18.55
C VAL A 178 -2.30 2.09 -19.40
N VAL A 179 -3.02 1.02 -19.03
CA VAL A 179 -4.21 0.60 -19.79
C VAL A 179 -5.27 1.70 -19.79
N SER A 180 -5.49 2.33 -18.63
CA SER A 180 -6.40 3.47 -18.47
C SER A 180 -6.01 4.70 -19.31
N ALA A 181 -4.71 4.94 -19.48
CA ALA A 181 -4.21 6.03 -20.32
C ALA A 181 -4.33 5.68 -21.81
N LEU A 182 -3.98 4.45 -22.19
CA LEU A 182 -4.12 3.95 -23.55
C LEU A 182 -5.56 4.00 -24.04
N GLU A 183 -6.54 3.74 -23.19
CA GLU A 183 -7.97 3.77 -23.59
C GLU A 183 -8.54 5.18 -23.76
N ARG A 184 -7.97 6.17 -23.06
CA ARG A 184 -8.41 7.57 -23.12
C ARG A 184 -7.68 8.39 -24.18
N MET A 185 -6.59 7.86 -24.72
CA MET A 185 -5.75 8.56 -25.70
C MET A 185 -6.43 8.65 -27.06
N ASP A 186 -6.42 9.86 -27.64
CA ASP A 186 -6.98 10.15 -28.95
C ASP A 186 -6.33 9.30 -30.07
N PRO A 187 -7.09 8.44 -30.78
CA PRO A 187 -6.55 7.60 -31.86
C PRO A 187 -6.12 8.40 -33.09
N THR A 188 -6.57 9.66 -33.27
CA THR A 188 -6.30 10.45 -34.48
C THR A 188 -4.81 10.70 -34.71
N LEU A 189 -4.01 10.80 -33.65
CA LEU A 189 -2.55 10.94 -33.76
C LEU A 189 -1.91 9.67 -34.36
N GLU A 190 -2.39 8.49 -33.96
CA GLU A 190 -1.90 7.22 -34.48
C GLU A 190 -2.42 6.94 -35.91
N GLU A 191 -3.64 7.37 -36.22
CA GLU A 191 -4.24 7.25 -37.55
C GLU A 191 -3.56 8.19 -38.55
N SER A 192 -3.32 9.45 -38.18
CA SER A 192 -2.65 10.43 -39.02
C SER A 192 -1.23 9.99 -39.37
N ALA A 193 -0.50 9.44 -38.38
CA ALA A 193 0.83 8.89 -38.63
C ALA A 193 0.79 7.66 -39.56
N ARG A 194 -0.24 6.79 -39.43
CA ARG A 194 -0.43 5.65 -40.34
C ARG A 194 -0.77 6.10 -41.76
N ILE A 195 -1.60 7.14 -41.92
CA ILE A 195 -1.91 7.74 -43.23
C ILE A 195 -0.64 8.32 -43.86
N ALA A 196 0.24 8.92 -43.05
CA ALA A 196 1.55 9.40 -43.49
C ALA A 196 2.59 8.29 -43.75
N GLY A 197 2.19 7.01 -43.73
CA GLY A 197 3.06 5.86 -44.04
C GLY A 197 3.90 5.35 -42.87
N ALA A 198 3.67 5.82 -41.64
CA ALA A 198 4.42 5.33 -40.48
C ALA A 198 4.08 3.87 -40.16
N SER A 199 5.11 3.06 -39.92
CA SER A 199 4.95 1.67 -39.50
C SER A 199 4.41 1.55 -38.07
N GLN A 200 3.80 0.41 -37.74
CA GLN A 200 3.22 0.17 -36.41
C GLN A 200 4.24 0.34 -35.26
N GLY A 201 5.48 -0.12 -35.46
CA GLY A 201 6.55 0.06 -34.48
C GLY A 201 6.97 1.53 -34.31
N TYR A 202 6.96 2.30 -35.40
CA TYR A 202 7.21 3.74 -35.35
C TYR A 202 6.12 4.45 -34.53
N VAL A 203 4.85 4.17 -34.82
CA VAL A 203 3.71 4.75 -34.09
C VAL A 203 3.79 4.42 -32.59
N ILE A 204 4.04 3.16 -32.23
CA ILE A 204 4.18 2.75 -30.83
C ILE A 204 5.33 3.50 -30.14
N ARG A 205 6.52 3.57 -30.76
CA ARG A 205 7.71 4.15 -30.13
C ARG A 205 7.69 5.68 -30.08
N LYS A 206 7.14 6.34 -31.10
CA LYS A 206 7.24 7.81 -31.27
C LYS A 206 5.96 8.56 -30.93
N ILE A 207 4.82 7.87 -30.87
CA ILE A 207 3.52 8.50 -30.57
C ILE A 207 2.94 7.89 -29.30
N THR A 208 2.61 6.59 -29.31
CA THR A 208 1.90 5.94 -28.20
C THR A 208 2.73 5.96 -26.90
N LEU A 209 3.98 5.52 -26.92
CA LEU A 209 4.82 5.38 -25.72
C LEU A 209 5.14 6.73 -25.06
N PRO A 210 5.51 7.80 -25.80
CA PRO A 210 5.67 9.13 -25.21
C PRO A 210 4.38 9.68 -24.58
N LEU A 211 3.22 9.45 -25.20
CA LEU A 211 1.93 9.92 -24.68
C LEU A 211 1.53 9.23 -23.39
N VAL A 212 1.83 7.94 -23.24
CA VAL A 212 1.54 7.21 -21.99
C VAL A 212 2.67 7.28 -20.97
N LYS A 213 3.84 7.85 -21.30
CA LYS A 213 5.00 8.01 -20.40
C LYS A 213 4.64 8.55 -19.00
N PRO A 214 3.74 9.55 -18.83
CA PRO A 214 3.32 9.99 -17.50
C PRO A 214 2.67 8.87 -16.68
N ALA A 215 1.82 8.05 -17.31
CA ALA A 215 1.17 6.91 -16.67
C ALA A 215 2.17 5.80 -16.32
N ILE A 216 3.13 5.53 -17.20
CA ILE A 216 4.24 4.59 -16.93
C ILE A 216 5.02 5.06 -15.71
N SER A 217 5.41 6.34 -15.69
CA SER A 217 6.19 6.92 -14.60
C SER A 217 5.45 6.87 -13.27
N SER A 218 4.14 7.19 -13.27
CA SER A 218 3.29 7.06 -12.09
C SER A 218 3.22 5.62 -11.58
N GLY A 219 3.02 4.64 -12.47
CA GLY A 219 2.99 3.23 -12.09
C GLY A 219 4.34 2.73 -11.54
N ALA A 220 5.44 3.06 -12.21
CA ALA A 220 6.79 2.68 -11.81
C ALA A 220 7.18 3.28 -10.45
N LEU A 221 6.75 4.51 -10.17
CA LEU A 221 6.90 5.18 -8.88
C LEU A 221 6.20 4.41 -7.76
N LEU A 222 4.98 3.94 -8.00
CA LEU A 222 4.24 3.12 -7.03
C LEU A 222 4.93 1.78 -6.77
N ILE A 223 5.46 1.11 -7.81
CA ILE A 223 6.23 -0.13 -7.65
C ILE A 223 7.47 0.12 -6.78
N MET A 224 8.24 1.14 -7.11
CA MET A 224 9.51 1.44 -6.43
C MET A 224 9.30 1.77 -4.95
N ILE A 225 8.34 2.64 -4.61
CA ILE A 225 8.00 2.96 -3.21
C ILE A 225 7.55 1.71 -2.46
N SER A 226 6.71 0.89 -3.10
CA SER A 226 6.15 -0.32 -2.47
C SER A 226 7.24 -1.35 -2.18
N SER A 227 8.21 -1.53 -3.08
CA SER A 227 9.34 -2.45 -2.91
C SER A 227 10.37 -1.95 -1.88
N LEU A 228 10.78 -0.68 -1.93
CA LEU A 228 11.74 -0.09 -0.98
C LEU A 228 11.29 -0.20 0.48
N SER A 229 9.97 -0.16 0.72
CA SER A 229 9.37 -0.24 2.04
C SER A 229 8.83 -1.62 2.41
N HIS A 230 9.08 -2.64 1.58
CA HIS A 230 8.48 -3.94 1.77
C HIS A 230 9.20 -4.77 2.83
N PHE A 231 8.42 -5.24 3.81
CA PHE A 231 8.89 -6.12 4.87
C PHE A 231 8.53 -7.58 4.60
N GLY A 232 7.29 -7.85 4.18
CA GLY A 232 6.71 -9.20 4.20
C GLY A 232 7.37 -10.20 3.26
N VAL A 233 7.60 -9.88 1.98
CA VAL A 233 8.25 -10.81 1.04
C VAL A 233 9.71 -11.07 1.45
N PRO A 234 10.56 -10.04 1.70
CA PRO A 234 11.93 -10.27 2.14
C PRO A 234 12.05 -11.02 3.47
N SER A 235 11.14 -10.84 4.44
CA SER A 235 11.21 -11.56 5.72
C SER A 235 10.92 -13.05 5.55
N ILE A 236 9.94 -13.42 4.72
CA ILE A 236 9.59 -14.82 4.45
C ILE A 236 10.69 -15.53 3.64
N LEU A 237 11.21 -14.90 2.58
CA LEU A 237 12.14 -15.56 1.66
C LEU A 237 13.62 -15.36 2.03
N GLY A 238 13.96 -14.25 2.67
CA GLY A 238 15.35 -13.82 2.87
C GLY A 238 15.98 -14.28 4.18
N PHE A 239 15.21 -14.37 5.28
CA PHE A 239 15.76 -14.69 6.60
C PHE A 239 16.48 -16.03 6.66
N SER A 240 15.95 -17.05 5.97
CA SER A 240 16.55 -18.39 5.95
C SER A 240 17.94 -18.43 5.28
N GLN A 241 18.32 -17.37 4.55
CA GLN A 241 19.59 -17.22 3.84
C GLN A 241 20.39 -15.98 4.27
N ASN A 242 20.04 -15.36 5.42
CA ASN A 242 20.65 -14.11 5.88
C ASN A 242 20.58 -12.94 4.89
N ILE A 243 19.53 -12.91 4.06
CA ILE A 243 19.26 -11.79 3.15
C ILE A 243 18.34 -10.82 3.88
N TYR A 244 18.92 -9.67 4.26
CA TYR A 244 18.20 -8.59 4.91
C TYR A 244 18.05 -7.41 3.96
N THR A 245 16.86 -6.81 3.94
CA THR A 245 16.60 -5.44 3.47
C THR A 245 16.53 -4.49 4.68
N LEU A 246 16.61 -3.18 4.48
CA LEU A 246 16.50 -2.18 5.55
C LEU A 246 15.22 -2.36 6.39
N PRO A 247 14.00 -2.53 5.81
CA PRO A 247 12.81 -2.83 6.61
C PRO A 247 12.95 -4.06 7.51
N THR A 248 13.49 -5.16 6.97
CA THR A 248 13.65 -6.39 7.73
C THR A 248 14.78 -6.34 8.76
N ARG A 249 15.83 -5.55 8.50
CA ARG A 249 16.92 -5.32 9.44
C ARG A 249 16.47 -4.46 10.61
N ILE A 250 15.69 -3.41 10.35
CA ILE A 250 15.01 -2.60 11.39
C ILE A 250 14.17 -3.51 12.28
N PHE A 251 13.36 -4.38 11.68
CA PHE A 251 12.56 -5.37 12.42
C PHE A 251 13.42 -6.30 13.27
N GLN A 252 14.50 -6.85 12.71
CA GLN A 252 15.39 -7.74 13.44
C GLN A 252 16.02 -7.06 14.66
N LEU A 253 16.47 -5.82 14.52
CA LEU A 253 17.08 -5.07 15.62
C LEU A 253 16.08 -4.81 16.76
N ILE A 254 14.84 -4.45 16.43
CA ILE A 254 13.79 -4.26 17.43
C ILE A 254 13.45 -5.56 18.16
N ASN A 255 13.27 -6.66 17.42
CA ASN A 255 12.95 -7.95 18.06
C ASN A 255 14.11 -8.47 18.91
N ARG A 256 15.36 -8.28 18.48
CA ARG A 256 16.54 -8.68 19.26
C ARG A 256 16.79 -7.79 20.46
N ALA A 257 16.42 -6.52 20.40
CA ALA A 257 16.60 -5.58 21.51
C ALA A 257 15.88 -6.06 22.78
N ALA A 258 14.76 -6.77 22.65
CA ALA A 258 13.92 -7.20 23.78
C ALA A 258 13.60 -6.05 24.78
N GLY A 259 13.53 -4.81 24.28
CA GLY A 259 13.32 -3.60 25.09
C GLY A 259 14.59 -2.80 25.42
N ASP A 260 15.77 -3.26 24.99
CA ASP A 260 17.02 -2.52 25.15
C ASP A 260 17.05 -1.23 24.31
N PHE A 261 17.49 -0.14 24.94
CA PHE A 261 17.56 1.18 24.33
C PHE A 261 18.57 1.23 23.18
N GLN A 262 19.63 0.43 23.20
CA GLN A 262 20.62 0.42 22.14
C GLN A 262 20.05 -0.13 20.83
N GLY A 263 19.37 -1.28 20.87
CA GLY A 263 18.77 -1.88 19.67
C GLY A 263 17.67 -1.01 19.06
N ILE A 264 16.86 -0.33 19.89
CA ILE A 264 15.88 0.67 19.42
C ILE A 264 16.59 1.82 18.72
N ARG A 265 17.68 2.35 19.29
CA ARG A 265 18.46 3.45 18.68
C ARG A 265 19.04 3.05 17.33
N GLU A 266 19.62 1.85 17.22
CA GLU A 266 20.16 1.33 15.96
C GLU A 266 19.07 1.24 14.88
N ALA A 267 17.88 0.73 15.24
CA ALA A 267 16.72 0.69 14.37
C ALA A 267 16.23 2.09 13.95
N THR A 268 16.29 3.08 14.85
CA THR A 268 15.99 4.49 14.55
C THR A 268 16.98 5.08 13.54
N ILE A 269 18.27 4.82 13.70
CA ILE A 269 19.32 5.27 12.76
C ILE A 269 19.09 4.66 11.37
N LEU A 270 18.79 3.36 11.28
CA LEU A 270 18.46 2.71 10.01
C LEU A 270 17.14 3.21 9.42
N SER A 271 16.19 3.66 10.24
CA SER A 271 14.96 4.28 9.76
C SER A 271 15.25 5.61 9.06
N ILE A 272 16.18 6.42 9.57
CA ILE A 272 16.66 7.64 8.88
C ILE A 272 17.33 7.26 7.56
N LEU A 273 18.21 6.26 7.56
CA LEU A 273 18.85 5.78 6.32
C LEU A 273 17.82 5.35 5.28
N LEU A 274 16.79 4.61 5.68
CA LEU A 274 15.72 4.18 4.80
C LEU A 274 14.93 5.38 4.23
N VAL A 275 14.64 6.41 5.02
CA VAL A 275 14.01 7.65 4.52
C VAL A 275 14.90 8.35 3.51
N VAL A 276 16.21 8.42 3.74
CA VAL A 276 17.18 9.01 2.79
C VAL A 276 17.19 8.22 1.49
N VAL A 277 17.31 6.88 1.55
CA VAL A 277 17.30 6.00 0.37
C VAL A 277 16.01 6.19 -0.44
N VAL A 278 14.85 6.19 0.22
CA VAL A 278 13.56 6.43 -0.44
C VAL A 278 13.52 7.82 -1.07
N SER A 279 13.93 8.86 -0.34
CA SER A 279 13.91 10.25 -0.84
C SER A 279 14.81 10.43 -2.06
N VAL A 280 16.03 9.89 -2.03
CA VAL A 280 16.97 9.92 -3.15
C VAL A 280 16.41 9.16 -4.35
N ALA A 281 15.88 7.95 -4.15
CA ALA A 281 15.27 7.17 -5.20
C ALA A 281 14.10 7.93 -5.86
N LEU A 282 13.25 8.58 -5.06
CA LEU A 282 12.15 9.41 -5.55
C LEU A 282 12.61 10.61 -6.37
N VAL A 283 13.65 11.32 -5.92
CA VAL A 283 14.22 12.46 -6.64
C VAL A 283 14.84 12.00 -7.97
N LEU A 284 15.64 10.94 -7.95
CA LEU A 284 16.25 10.36 -9.14
C LEU A 284 15.18 9.90 -10.13
N GLN A 285 14.14 9.23 -9.67
CA GLN A 285 13.06 8.78 -10.53
C GLN A 285 12.30 9.95 -11.17
N LYS A 286 11.98 10.99 -10.41
CA LYS A 286 11.36 12.21 -10.95
C LYS A 286 12.25 12.90 -11.99
N ALA A 287 13.56 12.92 -11.76
CA ALA A 287 14.53 13.50 -12.68
C ALA A 287 14.64 12.68 -14.00
N ILE A 288 14.80 11.37 -13.89
CA ILE A 288 14.95 10.45 -15.03
C ILE A 288 13.65 10.36 -15.85
N LEU A 289 12.51 10.31 -15.17
CA LEU A 289 11.20 10.13 -15.79
C LEU A 289 10.47 11.44 -16.05
N LYS A 290 11.17 12.59 -16.13
CA LYS A 290 10.59 13.88 -16.48
C LYS A 290 9.65 13.69 -17.66
N SER A 291 8.36 13.76 -17.37
CA SER A 291 7.28 13.61 -18.33
C SER A 291 6.69 15.00 -18.48
N GLY A 292 6.61 15.46 -19.73
CA GLY A 292 5.88 16.70 -20.01
C GLY A 292 4.43 16.54 -19.54
N SER A 293 3.79 17.64 -19.17
CA SER A 293 2.34 17.69 -19.05
C SER A 293 1.77 17.50 -20.45
N TYR A 294 1.45 16.26 -20.81
CA TYR A 294 0.66 16.00 -22.00
C TYR A 294 -0.81 16.08 -21.56
N ASP A 295 -1.56 17.01 -22.13
CA ASP A 295 -3.02 17.08 -21.94
C ASP A 295 -3.65 15.87 -22.66
N ILE A 296 -3.72 14.74 -21.95
CA ILE A 296 -4.16 13.44 -22.52
C ILE A 296 -5.70 13.38 -22.67
N ILE A 297 -6.46 14.25 -21.99
CA ILE A 297 -7.92 14.17 -21.94
C ILE A 297 -8.54 15.33 -22.71
N LYS A 298 -8.96 15.07 -23.95
CA LYS A 298 -9.98 15.88 -24.63
C LYS A 298 -11.35 15.23 -24.37
N GLY A 299 -12.38 16.02 -24.08
CA GLY A 299 -13.72 15.57 -23.67
C GLY A 299 -14.55 14.81 -24.71
N LYS A 300 -13.93 14.13 -25.68
CA LYS A 300 -14.62 13.30 -26.67
C LYS A 300 -14.48 11.83 -26.29
N SER A 301 -15.60 11.10 -26.33
CA SER A 301 -15.61 9.63 -26.28
C SER A 301 -14.94 9.12 -27.56
N MET A 302 -13.74 8.57 -27.44
CA MET A 302 -12.99 8.03 -28.57
C MET A 302 -12.85 6.51 -28.39
N ARG A 303 -13.14 5.75 -29.44
CA ARG A 303 -12.81 4.32 -29.47
C ARG A 303 -11.35 4.16 -29.87
N PRO A 304 -10.48 3.55 -29.04
CA PRO A 304 -9.09 3.32 -29.43
C PRO A 304 -9.01 2.41 -30.66
N THR A 305 -8.10 2.71 -31.58
CA THR A 305 -7.84 1.83 -32.72
C THR A 305 -7.16 0.55 -32.23
N VAL A 306 -7.77 -0.58 -32.61
CA VAL A 306 -7.31 -1.90 -32.18
C VAL A 306 -6.35 -2.50 -33.21
N ILE A 307 -5.20 -2.97 -32.76
CA ILE A 307 -4.21 -3.70 -33.54
C ILE A 307 -4.66 -5.16 -33.66
N LYS A 308 -4.79 -5.66 -34.90
CA LYS A 308 -5.11 -7.07 -35.16
C LYS A 308 -3.85 -7.93 -34.97
N LEU A 309 -3.87 -8.83 -33.99
CA LEU A 309 -2.74 -9.73 -33.67
C LEU A 309 -2.54 -10.88 -34.67
N ARG A 310 -3.57 -11.18 -35.49
CA ARG A 310 -3.54 -12.29 -36.46
C ARG A 310 -3.09 -13.60 -35.78
N SER A 311 -2.09 -14.30 -36.32
CA SER A 311 -1.57 -15.57 -35.78
C SER A 311 -0.98 -15.46 -34.38
N ALA A 312 -0.54 -14.27 -33.95
CA ALA A 312 0.00 -14.06 -32.60
C ALA A 312 -1.08 -14.09 -31.50
N LYS A 313 -2.37 -14.06 -31.88
CA LYS A 313 -3.50 -14.00 -30.93
C LYS A 313 -3.52 -15.19 -29.97
N ILE A 314 -3.39 -16.42 -30.47
CA ILE A 314 -3.48 -17.63 -29.65
C ILE A 314 -2.25 -17.78 -28.74
N PRO A 315 -1.00 -17.65 -29.23
CA PRO A 315 0.17 -17.69 -28.35
C PRO A 315 0.15 -16.64 -27.24
N LEU A 316 -0.23 -15.40 -27.55
CA LEU A 316 -0.32 -14.33 -26.55
C LEU A 316 -1.44 -14.57 -25.53
N LEU A 317 -2.55 -15.18 -25.95
CA LEU A 317 -3.60 -15.62 -25.04
C LEU A 317 -3.09 -16.72 -24.09
N ILE A 318 -2.40 -17.73 -24.62
CA ILE A 318 -1.82 -18.81 -23.81
C ILE A 318 -0.83 -18.24 -22.80
N ILE A 319 0.10 -17.39 -23.22
CA ILE A 319 1.07 -16.72 -22.32
C ILE A 319 0.35 -15.94 -21.22
N SER A 320 -0.72 -15.22 -21.57
CA SER A 320 -1.51 -14.44 -20.61
C SER A 320 -2.20 -15.34 -19.59
N ILE A 321 -2.84 -16.42 -20.04
CA ILE A 321 -3.52 -17.39 -19.17
C ILE A 321 -2.51 -18.11 -18.28
N VAL A 322 -1.40 -18.59 -18.83
CA VAL A 322 -0.34 -19.27 -18.07
C VAL A 322 0.23 -18.35 -17.00
N THR A 323 0.52 -17.10 -17.34
CA THR A 323 0.99 -16.10 -16.36
C THR A 323 -0.02 -15.90 -15.24
N LEU A 324 -1.31 -15.79 -15.57
CA LEU A 324 -2.38 -15.66 -14.58
C LEU A 324 -2.47 -16.88 -13.66
N VAL A 325 -2.42 -18.08 -14.22
CA VAL A 325 -2.43 -19.33 -13.46
C VAL A 325 -1.23 -19.39 -12.52
N ILE A 326 -0.03 -19.08 -13.01
CA ILE A 326 1.21 -19.12 -12.22
C ILE A 326 1.18 -18.10 -11.09
N ILE A 327 0.71 -16.87 -11.32
CA ILE A 327 0.80 -15.80 -10.31
C ILE A 327 -0.36 -15.82 -9.32
N VAL A 328 -1.55 -16.25 -9.76
CA VAL A 328 -2.76 -16.21 -8.94
C VAL A 328 -3.11 -17.61 -8.46
N VAL A 329 -3.40 -18.52 -9.39
CA VAL A 329 -4.03 -19.80 -9.06
C VAL A 329 -3.07 -20.72 -8.30
N VAL A 330 -1.82 -20.80 -8.73
CA VAL A 330 -0.81 -21.67 -8.10
C VAL A 330 -0.55 -21.25 -6.64
N PRO A 331 -0.24 -19.98 -6.31
CA PRO A 331 -0.07 -19.56 -4.92
C PRO A 331 -1.29 -19.81 -4.04
N LEU A 332 -2.49 -19.47 -4.53
CA LEU A 332 -3.73 -19.66 -3.78
C LEU A 332 -4.03 -21.14 -3.53
N GLY A 333 -3.87 -21.96 -4.55
CA GLY A 333 -4.02 -23.42 -4.47
C GLY A 333 -3.02 -24.02 -3.48
N MET A 334 -1.75 -23.59 -3.52
CA MET A 334 -0.73 -24.11 -2.61
C MET A 334 -1.00 -23.77 -1.14
N ILE A 335 -1.42 -22.54 -0.84
CA ILE A 335 -1.80 -22.15 0.53
C ILE A 335 -2.99 -23.00 0.99
N PHE A 336 -4.01 -23.16 0.15
CA PHE A 336 -5.19 -23.96 0.47
C PHE A 336 -4.84 -25.43 0.72
N LEU A 337 -4.12 -26.07 -0.20
CA LEU A 337 -3.76 -27.47 -0.11
C LEU A 337 -2.86 -27.76 1.10
N VAL A 338 -1.90 -26.89 1.40
CA VAL A 338 -1.06 -27.04 2.61
C VAL A 338 -1.87 -26.80 3.89
N GLY A 339 -2.89 -25.93 3.84
CA GLY A 339 -3.83 -25.77 4.95
C GLY A 339 -4.62 -27.04 5.28
N LEU A 340 -4.88 -27.89 4.28
CA LEU A 340 -5.55 -29.19 4.46
C LEU A 340 -4.62 -30.27 5.02
N LEU A 341 -3.30 -30.11 5.02
CA LEU A 341 -2.42 -31.18 5.45
C LEU A 341 -2.48 -31.41 6.97
N LYS A 342 -2.58 -32.68 7.37
CA LYS A 342 -2.46 -33.10 8.79
C LYS A 342 -1.16 -32.62 9.44
N SER A 343 -0.06 -32.64 8.68
CA SER A 343 1.25 -32.15 9.12
C SER A 343 2.05 -31.60 7.94
N TYR A 344 2.91 -30.64 8.22
CA TYR A 344 3.79 -30.05 7.21
C TYR A 344 4.82 -31.07 6.70
N GLY A 345 5.06 -31.08 5.39
CA GLY A 345 6.01 -31.97 4.73
C GLY A 345 5.39 -33.29 4.24
N LEU A 346 4.14 -33.58 4.59
CA LEU A 346 3.42 -34.73 4.02
C LEU A 346 3.10 -34.51 2.54
N PRO A 347 3.15 -35.56 1.69
CA PRO A 347 2.75 -35.44 0.29
C PRO A 347 1.32 -34.91 0.14
N LEU A 348 1.09 -34.12 -0.92
CA LEU A 348 -0.21 -33.54 -1.28
C LEU A 348 -1.15 -34.60 -1.88
N VAL A 349 -1.53 -35.58 -1.08
CA VAL A 349 -2.45 -36.66 -1.45
C VAL A 349 -3.70 -36.61 -0.59
N PRO A 350 -4.88 -37.01 -1.12
CA PRO A 350 -6.15 -36.92 -0.39
C PRO A 350 -6.17 -37.60 0.99
N SER A 351 -5.39 -38.66 1.21
CA SER A 351 -5.29 -39.35 2.52
C SER A 351 -4.66 -38.50 3.64
N ASN A 352 -3.86 -37.50 3.26
CA ASN A 352 -3.23 -36.57 4.18
C ASN A 352 -4.05 -35.29 4.40
N PHE A 353 -5.20 -35.16 3.71
CA PHE A 353 -6.08 -33.99 3.84
C PHE A 353 -7.04 -34.16 5.01
N ASP A 354 -7.19 -33.08 5.75
CA ASP A 354 -8.05 -32.95 6.92
C ASP A 354 -8.43 -31.47 7.10
N PHE A 355 -9.69 -31.22 7.44
CA PHE A 355 -10.19 -29.87 7.74
C PHE A 355 -9.93 -29.46 9.20
N SER A 356 -9.29 -30.31 10.01
CA SER A 356 -8.97 -30.02 11.42
C SER A 356 -8.19 -28.72 11.63
N ASN A 357 -7.25 -28.35 10.73
CA ASN A 357 -6.58 -27.06 10.82
C ASN A 357 -7.56 -25.89 10.65
N TYR A 358 -8.49 -25.97 9.69
CA TYR A 358 -9.49 -24.93 9.45
C TYR A 358 -10.46 -24.81 10.63
N THR A 359 -10.95 -25.93 11.15
CA THR A 359 -11.87 -25.92 12.31
C THR A 359 -11.17 -25.43 13.58
N ASN A 360 -9.92 -25.85 13.83
CA ASN A 360 -9.14 -25.38 14.97
C ASN A 360 -8.91 -23.87 14.89
N ILE A 361 -8.50 -23.37 13.73
CA ILE A 361 -8.23 -21.94 13.51
C ILE A 361 -9.50 -21.10 13.64
N LEU A 362 -10.66 -21.58 13.16
CA LEU A 362 -11.93 -20.86 13.25
C LEU A 362 -12.53 -20.84 14.66
N PHE A 363 -12.46 -21.96 15.39
CA PHE A 363 -13.25 -22.15 16.62
C PHE A 363 -12.41 -22.26 17.90
N ASN A 364 -11.18 -22.78 17.82
CA ASN A 364 -10.43 -23.19 19.01
C ASN A 364 -9.17 -22.33 19.27
N ASN A 365 -8.68 -21.60 18.28
CA ASN A 365 -7.46 -20.80 18.42
C ASN A 365 -7.76 -19.36 18.84
N LYS A 366 -7.59 -19.07 20.14
CA LYS A 366 -7.79 -17.73 20.71
C LYS A 366 -6.92 -16.66 20.02
N MET A 367 -5.66 -16.94 19.72
CA MET A 367 -4.76 -15.99 19.06
C MET A 367 -5.29 -15.57 17.68
N VAL A 368 -5.88 -16.50 16.94
CA VAL A 368 -6.48 -16.21 15.64
C VAL A 368 -7.73 -15.37 15.79
N ARG A 369 -8.63 -15.75 16.70
CA ARG A 369 -9.86 -14.99 16.95
C ARG A 369 -9.55 -13.56 17.37
N ASP A 370 -8.58 -13.39 18.27
CA ASP A 370 -8.11 -12.08 18.70
C ASP A 370 -7.48 -11.31 17.53
N GLY A 371 -6.68 -11.99 16.68
CA GLY A 371 -6.09 -11.41 15.47
C GLY A 371 -7.11 -10.89 14.46
N VAL A 372 -8.14 -11.68 14.15
CA VAL A 372 -9.25 -11.30 13.26
C VAL A 372 -10.03 -10.13 13.86
N SER A 373 -10.38 -10.22 15.15
CA SER A 373 -11.12 -9.17 15.86
C SER A 373 -10.34 -7.85 15.89
N ASN A 374 -9.06 -7.90 16.28
CA ASN A 374 -8.19 -6.73 16.33
C ASN A 374 -8.05 -6.08 14.95
N SER A 375 -7.83 -6.86 13.88
CA SER A 375 -7.76 -6.32 12.52
C SER A 375 -9.06 -5.67 12.07
N LEU A 376 -10.22 -6.29 12.34
CA LEU A 376 -11.52 -5.71 12.01
C LEU A 376 -11.78 -4.42 12.80
N ILE A 377 -11.56 -4.44 14.12
CA ILE A 377 -11.71 -3.28 14.99
C ILE A 377 -10.80 -2.15 14.50
N LEU A 378 -9.52 -2.42 14.26
CA LEU A 378 -8.56 -1.43 13.77
C LEU A 378 -8.95 -0.89 12.40
N ALA A 379 -9.28 -1.76 11.44
CA ALA A 379 -9.59 -1.32 10.09
C ALA A 379 -10.88 -0.48 10.03
N VAL A 380 -11.94 -0.88 10.74
CA VAL A 380 -13.20 -0.13 10.80
C VAL A 380 -13.01 1.17 11.57
N SER A 381 -12.44 1.12 12.77
CA SER A 381 -12.25 2.31 13.59
C SER A 381 -11.31 3.31 12.91
N SER A 382 -10.12 2.88 12.48
CA SER A 382 -9.19 3.78 11.78
C SER A 382 -9.79 4.31 10.49
N GLY A 383 -10.55 3.49 9.75
CA GLY A 383 -11.30 3.91 8.58
C GLY A 383 -12.27 5.05 8.90
N ILE A 384 -13.09 4.94 9.95
CA ILE A 384 -14.05 5.98 10.36
C ILE A 384 -13.32 7.24 10.84
N PHE A 385 -12.37 7.10 11.76
CA PHE A 385 -11.70 8.25 12.36
C PHE A 385 -10.81 8.99 11.36
N ALA A 386 -10.01 8.29 10.56
CA ALA A 386 -9.21 8.92 9.50
C ALA A 386 -10.09 9.47 8.38
N MET A 387 -11.25 8.86 8.09
CA MET A 387 -12.24 9.46 7.18
C MET A 387 -12.69 10.83 7.70
N LEU A 388 -13.21 10.89 8.93
CA LEU A 388 -13.73 12.13 9.53
C LEU A 388 -12.64 13.21 9.66
N LEU A 389 -11.46 12.85 10.16
CA LEU A 389 -10.32 13.76 10.27
C LEU A 389 -9.86 14.25 8.90
N GLY A 390 -9.77 13.36 7.92
CA GLY A 390 -9.38 13.72 6.56
C GLY A 390 -10.38 14.68 5.89
N VAL A 391 -11.67 14.48 6.12
CA VAL A 391 -12.74 15.39 5.63
C VAL A 391 -12.65 16.75 6.30
N MET A 392 -12.44 16.79 7.63
CA MET A 392 -12.24 18.04 8.36
C MET A 392 -11.04 18.83 7.82
N ILE A 393 -9.90 18.17 7.66
CA ILE A 393 -8.67 18.79 7.14
C ILE A 393 -8.86 19.24 5.69
N ALA A 394 -9.51 18.42 4.85
CA ALA A 394 -9.84 18.78 3.47
C ALA A 394 -10.76 20.00 3.40
N TYR A 395 -11.76 20.11 4.28
CA TYR A 395 -12.63 21.27 4.37
C TYR A 395 -11.84 22.54 4.73
N VAL A 396 -10.93 22.45 5.73
CA VAL A 396 -10.04 23.56 6.09
C VAL A 396 -9.18 24.00 4.90
N ILE A 397 -8.60 23.06 4.17
CA ILE A 397 -7.71 23.31 3.04
C ILE A 397 -8.45 23.89 1.82
N ILE A 398 -9.66 23.42 1.53
CA ILE A 398 -10.40 23.75 0.30
C ILE A 398 -11.38 24.90 0.49
N LYS A 399 -12.14 24.92 1.59
CA LYS A 399 -13.22 25.89 1.84
C LYS A 399 -12.71 27.09 2.64
N ILE A 400 -12.08 26.84 3.79
CA ILE A 400 -11.62 27.91 4.70
C ILE A 400 -10.37 28.63 4.16
N LYS A 401 -9.39 27.87 3.63
CA LYS A 401 -8.14 28.39 3.05
C LYS A 401 -7.33 29.27 4.01
N PRO A 402 -6.88 28.75 5.17
CA PRO A 402 -6.11 29.52 6.14
C PRO A 402 -4.72 29.94 5.62
N LYS A 403 -4.13 30.98 6.24
CA LYS A 403 -2.69 31.26 6.12
C LYS A 403 -1.94 30.03 6.68
N GLY A 404 -1.09 29.39 5.87
CA GLY A 404 -0.43 28.13 6.23
C GLY A 404 -1.07 26.86 5.65
N LYS A 405 -2.03 26.97 4.73
CA LYS A 405 -2.62 25.83 3.99
C LYS A 405 -1.59 24.83 3.46
N GLY A 406 -0.49 25.30 2.87
CA GLY A 406 0.55 24.40 2.33
C GLY A 406 1.25 23.57 3.40
N ALA A 407 1.42 24.12 4.62
CA ALA A 407 1.94 23.37 5.75
C ALA A 407 0.97 22.28 6.21
N LEU A 408 -0.35 22.56 6.24
CA LEU A 408 -1.36 21.53 6.53
C LEU A 408 -1.34 20.41 5.49
N GLU A 409 -1.28 20.74 4.20
CA GLU A 409 -1.19 19.76 3.11
C GLU A 409 0.07 18.87 3.25
N PHE A 410 1.22 19.48 3.56
CA PHE A 410 2.47 18.76 3.79
C PHE A 410 2.37 17.85 5.04
N LEU A 411 1.94 18.38 6.18
CA LEU A 411 1.85 17.62 7.42
C LEU A 411 0.85 16.45 7.32
N ALA A 412 -0.25 16.62 6.59
CA ALA A 412 -1.24 15.55 6.37
C ALA A 412 -0.74 14.44 5.44
N THR A 413 0.24 14.71 4.58
CA THR A 413 0.82 13.74 3.64
C THR A 413 2.12 13.12 4.14
N LEU A 414 2.77 13.74 5.13
CA LEU A 414 4.06 13.32 5.66
C LEU A 414 4.06 11.88 6.20
N PRO A 415 3.12 11.44 7.07
CA PRO A 415 3.20 10.09 7.64
C PRO A 415 3.03 8.97 6.60
N TYR A 416 2.20 9.20 5.57
CA TYR A 416 2.02 8.25 4.47
C TYR A 416 3.28 8.14 3.60
N SER A 417 4.02 9.24 3.47
CA SER A 417 5.27 9.27 2.68
C SER A 417 6.40 8.48 3.35
N LEU A 418 6.27 8.18 4.64
CA LEU A 418 7.22 7.36 5.37
C LEU A 418 6.94 5.86 5.15
N PRO A 419 7.99 5.03 4.97
CA PRO A 419 7.86 3.58 5.04
C PRO A 419 7.16 3.14 6.32
N GLY A 420 6.37 2.06 6.23
CA GLY A 420 5.57 1.57 7.38
C GLY A 420 6.42 1.19 8.59
N THR A 421 7.65 0.74 8.35
CA THR A 421 8.64 0.46 9.39
C THR A 421 9.11 1.73 10.09
N VAL A 422 9.46 2.77 9.33
CA VAL A 422 9.89 4.07 9.86
C VAL A 422 8.78 4.71 10.68
N LEU A 423 7.56 4.71 10.16
CA LEU A 423 6.40 5.23 10.88
C LEU A 423 6.18 4.46 12.20
N ALA A 424 6.29 3.13 12.18
CA ALA A 424 6.19 2.32 13.39
C ALA A 424 7.23 2.73 14.43
N ILE A 425 8.52 2.84 14.05
CA ILE A 425 9.57 3.29 14.97
C ILE A 425 9.27 4.67 15.55
N GLY A 426 8.85 5.63 14.72
CA GLY A 426 8.50 6.96 15.20
C GLY A 426 7.34 6.96 16.18
N VAL A 427 6.32 6.12 15.94
CA VAL A 427 5.18 5.95 16.84
C VAL A 427 5.62 5.25 18.14
N ILE A 428 6.47 4.23 18.10
CA ILE A 428 7.03 3.60 19.33
C ILE A 428 7.71 4.66 20.20
N LEU A 429 8.58 5.47 19.60
CA LEU A 429 9.31 6.50 20.35
C LEU A 429 8.38 7.57 20.91
N ALA A 430 7.47 8.09 20.09
CA ALA A 430 6.51 9.13 20.47
C ALA A 430 5.58 8.71 21.62
N TRP A 431 5.11 7.46 21.59
CA TRP A 431 4.06 6.95 22.48
C TRP A 431 4.58 5.92 23.51
N SER A 432 5.90 5.87 23.73
CA SER A 432 6.54 5.05 24.77
C SER A 432 6.29 5.53 26.20
N GLY A 433 5.69 6.71 26.38
CA GLY A 433 5.57 7.40 27.67
C GLY A 433 6.70 8.39 27.95
N LYS A 434 7.85 8.31 27.26
CA LYS A 434 9.00 9.19 27.56
C LYS A 434 8.77 10.66 27.19
N ILE A 435 8.04 10.93 26.11
CA ILE A 435 7.90 12.28 25.54
C ILE A 435 6.60 12.94 26.00
N LEU A 436 5.46 12.25 25.79
CA LEU A 436 4.14 12.79 26.08
C LEU A 436 3.60 12.40 27.46
N ASN A 437 4.37 11.67 28.27
CA ASN A 437 3.92 11.02 29.52
C ASN A 437 2.69 10.10 29.35
N ILE A 438 2.41 9.69 28.10
CA ILE A 438 1.34 8.79 27.71
C ILE A 438 2.00 7.56 27.08
N ASN A 439 1.78 6.40 27.70
CA ASN A 439 2.30 5.13 27.21
C ASN A 439 1.19 4.34 26.52
N LEU A 440 1.31 4.20 25.19
CA LEU A 440 0.42 3.36 24.38
C LEU A 440 1.12 2.08 23.91
N TYR A 441 2.40 1.89 24.25
CA TYR A 441 3.17 0.72 23.89
C TYR A 441 2.50 -0.56 24.41
N ASN A 442 2.59 -1.65 23.64
CA ASN A 442 1.89 -2.93 23.90
C ASN A 442 0.35 -2.87 23.94
N THR A 443 -0.29 -1.74 23.59
CA THR A 443 -1.75 -1.62 23.52
C THR A 443 -2.27 -1.62 22.08
N LEU A 444 -3.57 -1.82 21.87
CA LEU A 444 -4.16 -1.75 20.52
C LEU A 444 -4.14 -0.30 19.98
N TRP A 445 -4.13 0.68 20.88
CA TRP A 445 -4.18 2.11 20.55
C TRP A 445 -2.97 2.60 19.77
N ILE A 446 -1.78 2.03 19.99
CA ILE A 446 -0.58 2.44 19.25
C ILE A 446 -0.69 2.09 17.76
N ILE A 447 -1.27 0.93 17.44
CA ILE A 447 -1.54 0.50 16.06
C ILE A 447 -2.63 1.39 15.46
N PHE A 448 -3.68 1.69 16.22
CA PHE A 448 -4.77 2.56 15.81
C PHE A 448 -4.28 3.97 15.40
N ILE A 449 -3.44 4.60 16.22
CA ILE A 449 -2.85 5.91 15.91
C ILE A 449 -1.94 5.82 14.69
N ALA A 450 -1.12 4.77 14.59
CA ALA A 450 -0.26 4.56 13.43
C ALA A 450 -1.06 4.44 12.14
N TYR A 451 -2.19 3.72 12.16
CA TYR A 451 -3.08 3.57 11.01
C TYR A 451 -3.77 4.90 10.64
N ILE A 452 -4.23 5.68 11.63
CA ILE A 452 -4.76 7.02 11.37
C ILE A 452 -3.70 7.87 10.68
N ALA A 453 -2.49 7.98 11.27
CA ALA A 453 -1.41 8.76 10.71
C ALA A 453 -1.10 8.32 9.27
N ARG A 454 -0.92 7.01 9.05
CA ARG A 454 -0.55 6.42 7.76
C ARG A 454 -1.59 6.66 6.67
N TYR A 455 -2.88 6.55 6.99
CA TYR A 455 -3.94 6.48 5.98
C TYR A 455 -4.81 7.75 5.89
N LEU A 456 -4.62 8.73 6.77
CA LEU A 456 -5.34 10.02 6.76
C LEU A 456 -5.33 10.71 5.39
N SER A 457 -4.19 10.66 4.70
CA SER A 457 -3.99 11.32 3.40
C SER A 457 -4.96 10.81 2.33
N PHE A 458 -5.37 9.53 2.38
CA PHE A 458 -6.32 8.97 1.43
C PHE A 458 -7.71 9.59 1.57
N SER A 459 -8.22 9.70 2.81
CA SER A 459 -9.49 10.40 3.04
C SER A 459 -9.39 11.87 2.66
N MET A 460 -8.32 12.55 3.08
CA MET A 460 -8.12 13.97 2.79
C MET A 460 -8.13 14.23 1.27
N ASN A 461 -7.45 13.41 0.48
CA ASN A 461 -7.40 13.56 -0.98
C ASN A 461 -8.76 13.28 -1.63
N ALA A 462 -9.45 12.21 -1.23
CA ALA A 462 -10.78 11.88 -1.73
C ALA A 462 -11.80 13.00 -1.41
N ALA A 463 -11.81 13.47 -0.16
CA ALA A 463 -12.68 14.57 0.28
C ALA A 463 -12.32 15.89 -0.42
N SER A 464 -11.03 16.19 -0.60
CA SER A 464 -10.58 17.40 -1.31
C SER A 464 -11.05 17.45 -2.76
N ALA A 465 -11.03 16.32 -3.46
CA ALA A 465 -11.50 16.23 -4.84
C ALA A 465 -13.00 16.49 -4.97
N ALA A 466 -13.81 16.00 -4.03
CA ALA A 466 -15.25 16.26 -3.98
C ALA A 466 -15.57 17.68 -3.53
N LEU A 467 -14.91 18.19 -2.48
CA LEU A 467 -15.12 19.55 -1.97
C LEU A 467 -14.82 20.65 -2.98
N ARG A 468 -13.90 20.41 -3.94
CA ARG A 468 -13.64 21.33 -5.05
C ARG A 468 -14.81 21.46 -6.02
N GLN A 469 -15.66 20.44 -6.12
CA GLN A 469 -16.82 20.43 -7.01
C GLN A 469 -18.03 21.11 -6.36
N VAL A 470 -18.09 21.15 -5.01
CA VAL A 470 -19.15 21.85 -4.27
C VAL A 470 -18.93 23.36 -4.35
N HIS A 471 -19.80 24.08 -5.05
CA HIS A 471 -19.70 25.54 -5.19
C HIS A 471 -19.94 26.26 -3.85
N PRO A 472 -19.16 27.30 -3.49
CA PRO A 472 -19.33 28.01 -2.21
C PRO A 472 -20.69 28.68 -2.01
N SER A 473 -21.39 29.03 -3.10
CA SER A 473 -22.70 29.70 -3.03
C SER A 473 -23.77 28.88 -2.32
N LEU A 474 -23.61 27.54 -2.25
CA LEU A 474 -24.55 26.67 -1.55
C LEU A 474 -24.48 26.88 -0.02
N GLU A 475 -23.28 27.05 0.52
CA GLU A 475 -23.06 27.37 1.93
C GLU A 475 -23.49 28.82 2.23
N GLU A 476 -23.16 29.75 1.33
CA GLU A 476 -23.53 31.17 1.47
C GLU A 476 -25.06 31.35 1.43
N ALA A 477 -25.79 30.67 0.55
CA ALA A 477 -27.25 30.70 0.49
C ALA A 477 -27.90 30.16 1.77
N SER A 478 -27.39 29.03 2.28
CA SER A 478 -27.83 28.46 3.56
C SER A 478 -27.62 29.44 4.73
N ARG A 479 -26.44 30.07 4.81
CA ARG A 479 -26.13 31.11 5.82
C ARG A 479 -27.03 32.34 5.69
N SER A 480 -27.36 32.77 4.46
CA SER A 480 -28.28 33.89 4.21
C SER A 480 -29.71 33.61 4.67
N CYS A 481 -30.12 32.34 4.65
CA CYS A 481 -31.41 31.90 5.21
C CYS A 481 -31.41 31.74 6.75
N GLY A 482 -30.33 32.14 7.43
CA GLY A 482 -30.22 32.10 8.89
C GLY A 482 -29.62 30.80 9.46
N ALA A 483 -29.17 29.87 8.61
CA ALA A 483 -28.53 28.65 9.10
C ALA A 483 -27.17 28.97 9.77
N SER A 484 -26.86 28.25 10.84
CA SER A 484 -25.54 28.24 11.46
C SER A 484 -24.50 27.59 10.53
N HIS A 485 -23.21 27.83 10.79
CA HIS A 485 -22.14 27.22 9.99
C HIS A 485 -22.11 25.69 10.15
N THR A 486 -22.56 25.18 11.30
CA THR A 486 -22.65 23.74 11.56
C THR A 486 -23.81 23.11 10.80
N GLU A 487 -24.97 23.78 10.75
CA GLU A 487 -26.12 23.35 9.94
C GLU A 487 -25.76 23.37 8.45
N SER A 488 -25.13 24.44 7.96
CA SER A 488 -24.68 24.50 6.56
C SER A 488 -23.71 23.36 6.21
N LEU A 489 -22.75 23.06 7.10
CA LEU A 489 -21.84 21.94 6.91
C LEU A 489 -22.58 20.59 6.91
N LYS A 490 -23.47 20.36 7.88
CA LYS A 490 -24.15 19.09 8.13
C LYS A 490 -25.24 18.78 7.09
N ASP A 491 -25.97 19.80 6.65
CA ASP A 491 -27.17 19.63 5.84
C ASP A 491 -26.91 19.87 4.35
N ILE A 492 -25.85 20.62 4.00
CA ILE A 492 -25.48 20.90 2.61
C ILE A 492 -24.18 20.19 2.24
N THR A 493 -23.06 20.54 2.89
CA THR A 493 -21.74 20.12 2.41
C THR A 493 -21.45 18.63 2.63
N LEU A 494 -21.70 18.09 3.83
CA LEU A 494 -21.46 16.68 4.15
C LEU A 494 -22.30 15.71 3.29
N PRO A 495 -23.62 15.93 3.08
CA PRO A 495 -24.42 15.09 2.20
C PRO A 495 -23.91 15.07 0.77
N LEU A 496 -23.49 16.23 0.22
CA LEU A 496 -22.95 16.34 -1.13
C LEU A 496 -21.64 15.58 -1.30
N ILE A 497 -20.78 15.53 -0.28
CA ILE A 497 -19.49 14.80 -0.35
C ILE A 497 -19.57 13.38 0.22
N ARG A 498 -20.73 12.93 0.72
CA ARG A 498 -20.93 11.59 1.32
C ARG A 498 -20.44 10.44 0.42
N PRO A 499 -20.62 10.45 -0.92
CA PRO A 499 -20.06 9.41 -1.78
C PRO A 499 -18.54 9.34 -1.73
N ALA A 500 -17.87 10.50 -1.65
CA ALA A 500 -16.42 10.58 -1.51
C ALA A 500 -15.94 10.19 -0.11
N MET A 501 -16.71 10.49 0.94
CA MET A 501 -16.43 10.03 2.30
C MET A 501 -16.43 8.50 2.38
N LEU A 502 -17.48 7.85 1.83
CA LEU A 502 -17.57 6.40 1.77
C LEU A 502 -16.44 5.77 0.95
N SER A 503 -16.07 6.40 -0.17
CA SER A 503 -14.91 5.96 -0.96
C SER A 503 -13.61 6.10 -0.15
N GLY A 504 -13.43 7.22 0.56
CA GLY A 504 -12.30 7.46 1.46
C GLY A 504 -12.20 6.43 2.59
N PHE A 505 -13.33 6.05 3.20
CA PHE A 505 -13.39 4.98 4.19
C PHE A 505 -12.84 3.65 3.62
N PHE A 506 -13.32 3.22 2.45
CA PHE A 506 -12.87 1.95 1.86
C PHE A 506 -11.40 1.99 1.38
N LEU A 507 -10.90 3.15 0.95
CA LEU A 507 -9.50 3.36 0.63
C LEU A 507 -8.57 3.21 1.85
N ILE A 508 -9.10 3.33 3.06
CA ILE A 508 -8.35 3.13 4.32
C ILE A 508 -8.58 1.72 4.87
N PHE A 509 -9.84 1.30 4.94
CA PHE A 509 -10.27 0.02 5.50
C PHE A 509 -9.59 -1.17 4.81
N LEU A 510 -9.57 -1.20 3.48
CA LEU A 510 -8.99 -2.32 2.72
C LEU A 510 -7.47 -2.50 2.97
N PRO A 511 -6.63 -1.45 2.87
CA PRO A 511 -5.22 -1.56 3.26
C PRO A 511 -5.01 -1.89 4.74
N ALA A 512 -5.79 -1.30 5.66
CA ALA A 512 -5.65 -1.52 7.09
C ALA A 512 -5.97 -2.97 7.50
N MET A 513 -6.99 -3.59 6.88
CA MET A 513 -7.35 -5.00 7.12
C MET A 513 -6.20 -5.98 6.83
N ARG A 514 -5.34 -5.63 5.89
CA ARG A 514 -4.28 -6.51 5.37
C ARG A 514 -2.86 -6.02 5.72
N GLU A 515 -2.76 -5.10 6.66
CA GLU A 515 -1.52 -4.47 7.05
C GLU A 515 -0.68 -5.42 7.92
N LEU A 516 0.60 -5.60 7.56
CA LEU A 516 1.57 -6.40 8.30
C LEU A 516 2.75 -5.56 8.80
N THR A 517 3.33 -4.73 7.93
CA THR A 517 4.63 -4.08 8.15
C THR A 517 4.68 -3.16 9.37
N THR A 518 3.69 -2.30 9.54
CA THR A 518 3.59 -1.40 10.70
C THR A 518 3.15 -2.19 11.92
N SER A 519 2.18 -3.09 11.76
CA SER A 519 1.63 -3.91 12.84
C SER A 519 2.65 -4.85 13.47
N SER A 520 3.55 -5.43 12.69
CA SER A 520 4.57 -6.37 13.17
C SER A 520 5.61 -5.72 14.08
N LEU A 521 5.74 -4.40 14.05
CA LEU A 521 6.62 -3.65 14.96
C LEU A 521 5.90 -3.09 16.18
N LEU A 522 4.56 -3.03 16.14
CA LEU A 522 3.75 -2.34 17.13
C LEU A 522 2.90 -3.27 18.00
N TYR A 523 2.74 -4.53 17.59
CA TYR A 523 1.92 -5.48 18.35
C TYR A 523 2.53 -5.79 19.72
N GLY A 524 1.65 -5.94 20.71
CA GLY A 524 1.95 -6.46 22.03
C GLY A 524 1.38 -7.86 22.21
N PRO A 525 1.49 -8.42 23.43
CA PRO A 525 1.12 -9.82 23.71
C PRO A 525 -0.32 -10.21 23.37
N TYR A 526 -1.25 -9.25 23.31
CA TYR A 526 -2.68 -9.49 23.04
C TYR A 526 -3.25 -8.64 21.90
N THR A 527 -2.39 -7.91 21.18
CA THR A 527 -2.83 -6.92 20.18
C THR A 527 -2.34 -7.27 18.77
N ARG A 528 -2.04 -8.56 18.55
CA ARG A 528 -1.68 -9.09 17.23
C ARG A 528 -2.80 -8.79 16.25
N THR A 529 -2.44 -8.32 15.07
CA THR A 529 -3.35 -8.21 13.92
C THR A 529 -3.37 -9.52 13.16
N LEU A 530 -4.34 -9.68 12.26
CA LEU A 530 -4.47 -10.87 11.41
C LEU A 530 -3.18 -11.16 10.61
N GLY A 531 -2.57 -10.13 10.01
CA GLY A 531 -1.30 -10.27 9.30
C GLY A 531 -0.18 -10.77 10.22
N VAL A 532 -0.07 -10.18 11.42
CA VAL A 532 0.94 -10.59 12.42
C VAL A 532 0.70 -12.01 12.90
N ALA A 533 -0.55 -12.41 13.13
CA ALA A 533 -0.87 -13.77 13.57
C ALA A 533 -0.45 -14.83 12.54
N ILE A 534 -0.71 -14.58 11.25
CA ILE A 534 -0.26 -15.47 10.17
C ILE A 534 1.26 -15.54 10.12
N TYR A 535 1.92 -14.37 10.21
CA TYR A 535 3.38 -14.30 10.19
C TYR A 535 4.00 -15.06 11.37
N MET A 536 3.46 -14.90 12.59
CA MET A 536 3.95 -15.60 13.78
C MET A 536 3.74 -17.12 13.69
N LEU A 537 2.54 -17.59 13.33
CA LEU A 537 2.30 -19.03 13.13
C LEU A 537 3.31 -19.63 12.14
N ARG A 538 3.63 -18.89 11.07
CA ARG A 538 4.65 -19.29 10.10
C ARG A 538 6.06 -19.31 10.71
N SER A 539 6.45 -18.25 11.40
CA SER A 539 7.77 -18.14 12.05
C SER A 539 7.98 -19.18 13.14
N ASP A 540 6.92 -19.56 13.86
CA ASP A 540 6.93 -20.54 14.95
C ASP A 540 6.88 -21.99 14.42
N GLY A 541 6.77 -22.20 13.10
CA GLY A 541 6.76 -23.52 12.48
C GLY A 541 5.38 -24.18 12.32
N TYR A 542 4.30 -23.51 12.72
CA TYR A 542 2.92 -23.95 12.51
C TYR A 542 2.45 -23.67 11.07
N ILE A 543 3.15 -24.26 10.10
CA ILE A 543 3.00 -23.96 8.67
C ILE A 543 1.58 -24.23 8.15
N THR A 544 1.01 -25.39 8.49
CA THR A 544 -0.34 -25.80 8.04
C THR A 544 -1.42 -24.86 8.60
N GLN A 545 -1.29 -24.47 9.87
CA GLN A 545 -2.18 -23.49 10.52
C GLN A 545 -2.05 -22.09 9.91
N ALA A 546 -0.82 -21.63 9.66
CA ALA A 546 -0.57 -20.35 8.99
C ALA A 546 -1.19 -20.33 7.58
N SER A 547 -1.05 -21.44 6.84
CA SER A 547 -1.66 -21.61 5.52
C SER A 547 -3.19 -21.60 5.59
N ALA A 548 -3.80 -22.34 6.51
CA ALA A 548 -5.25 -22.35 6.69
C ALA A 548 -5.80 -20.95 7.03
N LEU A 549 -5.14 -20.21 7.93
CA LEU A 549 -5.52 -18.84 8.27
C LEU A 549 -5.32 -17.87 7.09
N ALA A 550 -4.24 -18.02 6.32
CA ALA A 550 -4.03 -17.23 5.11
C ALA A 550 -5.12 -17.49 4.07
N THR A 551 -5.56 -18.74 3.85
CA THR A 551 -6.72 -19.06 3.00
C THR A 551 -7.97 -18.34 3.48
N LEU A 552 -8.32 -18.44 4.77
CA LEU A 552 -9.52 -17.80 5.31
C LEU A 552 -9.46 -16.27 5.16
N THR A 553 -8.28 -15.70 5.35
CA THR A 553 -8.04 -14.26 5.15
C THR A 553 -8.20 -13.85 3.69
N ILE A 554 -7.68 -14.65 2.75
CA ILE A 554 -7.87 -14.45 1.30
C ILE A 554 -9.37 -14.46 0.98
N LEU A 555 -10.12 -15.44 1.48
CA LEU A 555 -11.57 -15.52 1.27
C LEU A 555 -12.29 -14.30 1.84
N LEU A 556 -11.96 -13.89 3.07
CA LEU A 556 -12.52 -12.69 3.69
C LEU A 556 -12.26 -11.43 2.84
N ILE A 557 -11.03 -11.25 2.33
CA ILE A 557 -10.67 -10.13 1.46
C ILE A 557 -11.47 -10.15 0.15
N VAL A 558 -11.67 -11.33 -0.46
CA VAL A 558 -12.48 -11.48 -1.68
C VAL A 558 -13.94 -11.09 -1.41
N VAL A 559 -14.53 -11.60 -0.32
CA VAL A 559 -15.91 -11.29 0.07
C VAL A 559 -16.09 -9.79 0.32
N VAL A 560 -15.19 -9.20 1.10
CA VAL A 560 -15.20 -7.76 1.39
C VAL A 560 -15.11 -6.93 0.12
N ASN A 561 -14.19 -7.25 -0.78
CA ASN A 561 -14.05 -6.54 -2.05
C ASN A 561 -15.29 -6.71 -2.95
N TRP A 562 -15.91 -7.88 -2.94
CA TRP A 562 -17.14 -8.13 -3.67
C TRP A 562 -18.29 -7.26 -3.13
N ILE A 563 -18.46 -7.17 -1.81
CA ILE A 563 -19.44 -6.28 -1.15
C ILE A 563 -19.18 -4.81 -1.54
N ILE A 564 -17.93 -4.36 -1.51
CA ILE A 564 -17.56 -2.99 -1.89
C ILE A 564 -17.92 -2.72 -3.35
N ASN A 565 -17.57 -3.63 -4.26
CA ASN A 565 -17.90 -3.51 -5.67
C ASN A 565 -19.40 -3.51 -5.92
N PHE A 566 -20.17 -4.25 -5.13
CA PHE A 566 -21.63 -4.25 -5.20
C PHE A 566 -22.21 -2.90 -4.77
N ILE A 567 -21.83 -2.39 -3.59
CA ILE A 567 -22.29 -1.09 -3.06
C ILE A 567 -21.88 0.08 -3.96
N THR A 568 -20.73 0.00 -4.62
CA THR A 568 -20.22 1.07 -5.49
C THR A 568 -20.72 0.99 -6.93
N LYS A 569 -21.14 -0.19 -7.42
CA LYS A 569 -21.71 -0.36 -8.77
C LYS A 569 -23.02 0.41 -8.96
N GLU A 570 -23.88 0.41 -7.96
CA GLU A 570 -25.15 1.16 -7.99
C GLU A 570 -24.97 2.68 -8.18
N ARG A 571 -23.75 3.19 -7.98
CA ARG A 571 -23.44 4.62 -8.07
C ARG A 571 -22.72 5.05 -9.34
N LYS A 572 -22.31 4.10 -10.20
CA LYS A 572 -21.73 4.39 -11.53
C LYS A 572 -22.79 4.56 -12.62
N GLY A 573 -24.07 4.45 -12.27
CA GLY A 573 -25.22 4.59 -13.16
C GLY A 573 -25.87 5.97 -13.16
N VAL A 574 -25.11 7.04 -12.88
CA VAL A 574 -25.53 8.43 -13.14
C VAL A 574 -24.65 9.02 -14.23
#